data_AF-A0A497G4Z0-F1
#
_entry.id   AF-A0A497G4Z0-F1
#
_cell.length_a   1.000
_cell.length_b   1.000
_cell.length_c   1.000
_cell.angle_alpha   90.00
_cell.angle_beta   90.00
_cell.angle_gamma   90.00
#
_symmetry.space_group_name_H-M   'P 1'
#
loop_
_entity.id
_entity.type
_entity.pdbx_description
1 polymer ?
#
loop_
_entity_poly.entity_id
_entity_poly.type
_entity_poly.pdbx_seq_one_letter_code
_entity_poly.pdbx_strand_id
1 'polypeptide(L)'
;MIATEYEEKKFTMVVYRINETEFSILSLNSTFGKPKQYVTKWVGYKWICSCPDYAKHSEEIDYACKHIEAMFKAVKKIVWSRDGIEVEVVRRYKQFNENGRNAGAGVKEKAMEVTA
;
A
#
# COMPACT_ATOMS: atom_id res chain seq x y z
N MET A 1 -24.51 16.80 14.23
CA MET A 1 -23.12 16.42 13.91
C MET A 1 -23.16 15.02 13.36
N ILE A 2 -22.83 14.81 12.08
CA ILE A 2 -22.83 13.46 11.49
C ILE A 2 -21.53 12.79 11.94
N ALA A 3 -21.62 11.82 12.85
CA ALA A 3 -20.49 10.99 13.21
C ALA A 3 -20.03 10.26 11.95
N THR A 4 -18.87 10.63 11.41
CA THR A 4 -18.29 9.92 10.28
C THR A 4 -17.71 8.63 10.87
N GLU A 5 -18.36 7.50 10.62
CA GLU A 5 -17.83 6.20 11.06
C GLU A 5 -16.59 5.85 10.22
N TYR A 6 -15.48 5.59 10.91
CA TYR A 6 -14.23 5.14 10.31
C TYR A 6 -14.06 3.66 10.62
N GLU A 7 -13.82 2.85 9.59
CA GLU A 7 -13.44 1.46 9.78
C GLU A 7 -11.91 1.38 9.94
N GLU A 8 -11.44 0.96 11.12
CA GLU A 8 -10.03 0.60 11.31
C GLU A 8 -9.77 -0.80 10.78
N LYS A 9 -8.83 -0.90 9.84
CA LYS A 9 -8.31 -2.19 9.36
C LYS A 9 -6.87 -2.37 9.78
N LYS A 10 -6.60 -3.54 10.36
CA LYS A 10 -5.27 -3.98 10.77
C LYS A 10 -4.70 -4.93 9.74
N PHE A 11 -3.48 -4.65 9.31
CA PHE A 11 -2.73 -5.46 8.34
C PHE A 11 -1.47 -6.00 9.01
N THR A 12 -1.37 -7.31 9.14
CA THR A 12 -0.18 -8.00 9.61
C THR A 12 0.73 -8.29 8.42
N MET A 13 1.99 -7.93 8.54
CA MET A 13 2.98 -8.09 7.48
C MET A 13 4.30 -8.58 8.04
N VAL A 14 5.01 -9.40 7.27
CA VAL A 14 6.40 -9.77 7.54
C VAL A 14 7.30 -9.06 6.54
N VAL A 15 8.29 -8.32 7.06
CA VAL A 15 9.24 -7.55 6.25
C VAL A 15 10.60 -8.23 6.26
N TYR A 16 11.10 -8.57 5.07
CA TYR A 16 12.43 -9.11 4.84
C TYR A 16 13.32 -8.03 4.23
N ARG A 17 14.49 -7.82 4.81
CA ARG A 17 15.53 -6.94 4.23
C ARG A 17 16.31 -7.74 3.19
N ILE A 18 16.27 -7.30 1.93
CA ILE A 18 17.08 -7.88 0.86
C ILE A 18 18.45 -7.20 0.84
N ASN A 19 18.44 -5.87 0.82
CA ASN A 19 19.61 -5.02 0.98
C ASN A 19 19.20 -3.71 1.69
N GLU A 20 20.03 -2.67 1.65
CA GLU A 20 19.73 -1.40 2.32
C GLU A 20 18.61 -0.61 1.63
N THR A 21 18.45 -0.82 0.33
CA THR A 21 17.54 -0.07 -0.54
C THR A 21 16.35 -0.88 -1.03
N GLU A 22 16.26 -2.16 -0.68
CA GLU A 22 15.22 -3.07 -1.17
C GLU A 22 14.75 -4.01 -0.05
N PHE A 23 13.42 -4.12 0.04
CA PHE A 23 12.74 -4.94 1.04
C PHE A 23 11.61 -5.73 0.37
N SER A 24 11.41 -6.96 0.85
CA SER A 24 10.28 -7.81 0.50
C SER A 24 9.27 -7.81 1.64
N ILE A 25 8.00 -7.54 1.33
CA ILE A 25 6.92 -7.49 2.31
C ILE A 25 5.90 -8.58 1.98
N LEU A 26 5.69 -9.51 2.90
CA LEU A 26 4.63 -10.50 2.85
C LEU A 26 3.44 -9.99 3.67
N SER A 27 2.35 -9.58 3.00
CA SER A 27 1.09 -9.22 3.67
C SER A 27 0.30 -10.49 3.95
N LEU A 28 0.11 -10.85 5.23
CA LEU A 28 -0.52 -12.11 5.65
C LEU A 28 -2.05 -12.07 5.52
N ASN A 29 -2.65 -10.94 5.86
CA ASN A 29 -4.09 -10.69 5.76
C ASN A 29 -4.37 -9.57 4.74
N SER A 30 -3.89 -9.77 3.50
CA SER A 30 -4.12 -8.82 2.42
C SER A 30 -5.61 -8.51 2.26
N THR A 31 -5.93 -7.34 1.69
CA THR A 31 -7.30 -6.88 1.44
C THR A 31 -8.17 -7.90 0.67
N PHE A 32 -7.56 -8.88 0.01
CA PHE A 32 -8.21 -9.96 -0.76
C PHE A 32 -8.20 -11.34 -0.05
N GLY A 33 -7.88 -11.40 1.24
CA GLY A 33 -7.96 -12.63 2.05
C GLY A 33 -6.88 -13.70 1.79
N LYS A 34 -5.94 -13.44 0.87
CA LYS A 34 -4.81 -14.34 0.58
C LYS A 34 -3.48 -13.62 0.83
N PRO A 35 -2.46 -14.31 1.37
CA PRO A 35 -1.13 -13.73 1.49
C PRO A 35 -0.60 -13.29 0.13
N LYS A 36 -0.01 -12.09 0.08
CA LYS A 36 0.63 -11.55 -1.14
C LYS A 36 1.95 -10.90 -0.78
N GLN A 37 2.92 -11.12 -1.65
CA GLN A 37 4.27 -10.57 -1.51
C GLN A 37 4.43 -9.36 -2.44
N TYR A 38 5.07 -8.32 -1.91
CA TYR A 38 5.40 -7.09 -2.63
C TYR A 38 6.84 -6.70 -2.36
N VAL A 39 7.39 -5.85 -3.22
CA VAL A 39 8.75 -5.30 -3.06
C VAL A 39 8.62 -3.80 -2.89
N THR A 40 9.39 -3.25 -1.94
CA THR A 40 9.64 -1.81 -1.84
C THR A 40 11.09 -1.50 -2.11
N LYS A 41 11.34 -0.47 -2.92
CA LYS A 41 12.69 -0.07 -3.34
C LYS A 41 12.90 1.44 -3.21
N TRP A 42 14.08 1.84 -2.78
CA TRP A 42 14.53 3.23 -2.84
C TRP A 42 15.05 3.55 -4.24
N VAL A 43 14.53 4.62 -4.85
CA VAL A 43 14.93 5.06 -6.21
C VAL A 43 15.75 6.35 -6.22
N GLY A 44 16.35 6.73 -5.09
CA GLY A 44 17.21 7.91 -4.96
C GLY A 44 16.53 9.10 -4.27
N TYR A 45 15.21 9.23 -4.38
CA TYR A 45 14.46 10.33 -3.75
C TYR A 45 13.13 9.91 -3.10
N LYS A 46 12.61 8.71 -3.43
CA LYS A 46 11.42 8.15 -2.80
C LYS A 46 11.47 6.63 -2.71
N TRP A 47 10.63 6.07 -1.84
CA TRP A 47 10.32 4.64 -1.82
C TRP A 47 9.18 4.34 -2.80
N ILE A 48 9.39 3.35 -3.65
CA ILE A 48 8.36 2.81 -4.56
C ILE A 48 7.90 1.45 -4.07
N CYS A 49 6.66 1.06 -4.38
CA CYS A 49 6.13 -0.26 -4.05
C CYS A 49 5.50 -0.93 -5.28
N SER A 50 5.69 -2.25 -5.42
CA SER A 50 5.09 -3.03 -6.51
C SER A 50 3.59 -3.32 -6.33
N CYS A 51 2.94 -2.84 -5.26
CA CYS A 51 1.53 -3.13 -5.04
C CYS A 51 0.59 -2.29 -5.94
N PRO A 52 -0.57 -2.83 -6.35
CA PRO A 52 -1.52 -2.11 -7.22
C PRO A 52 -2.00 -0.77 -6.66
N ASP A 53 -2.13 -0.68 -5.33
CA ASP A 53 -2.53 0.53 -4.61
C ASP A 53 -1.52 1.67 -4.80
N TYR A 54 -0.23 1.35 -4.81
CA TYR A 54 0.82 2.33 -5.08
C TYR A 54 0.83 2.73 -6.54
N ALA A 55 0.71 1.78 -7.47
CA ALA A 55 0.68 2.07 -8.90
C ALA A 55 -0.41 3.11 -9.26
N LYS A 56 -1.58 3.00 -8.64
CA LYS A 56 -2.72 3.92 -8.84
C LYS A 56 -2.49 5.36 -8.34
N HIS A 57 -1.62 5.54 -7.34
CA HIS A 57 -1.36 6.84 -6.71
C HIS A 57 0.12 7.26 -6.86
N SER A 58 0.86 6.63 -7.77
CA SER A 58 2.32 6.79 -7.85
C SER A 58 2.79 8.18 -8.32
N GLU A 59 1.87 8.95 -8.90
CA GLU A 59 2.04 10.35 -9.30
C GLU A 59 2.03 11.31 -8.10
N GLU A 60 1.37 10.93 -7.00
CA GLU A 60 1.38 11.68 -5.75
C GLU A 60 2.75 11.51 -5.07
N ILE A 61 3.49 12.61 -4.92
CA ILE A 61 4.89 12.58 -4.44
C ILE A 61 4.99 12.10 -2.99
N ASP A 62 4.01 12.45 -2.16
CA ASP A 62 3.93 12.15 -0.73
C ASP A 62 3.16 10.87 -0.41
N TYR A 63 2.63 10.19 -1.42
CA TYR A 63 1.84 8.99 -1.21
C TYR A 63 2.68 7.79 -0.74
N ALA A 64 2.27 7.20 0.38
CA ALA A 64 2.86 5.98 0.94
C ALA A 64 1.79 4.92 1.20
N CYS A 65 1.89 3.80 0.48
CA CYS A 65 1.03 2.65 0.69
C CYS A 65 1.37 1.94 2.02
N LYS A 66 0.47 1.05 2.47
CA LYS A 66 0.66 0.29 3.72
C LYS A 66 1.95 -0.54 3.76
N HIS A 67 2.49 -0.99 2.63
CA HIS A 67 3.73 -1.77 2.59
C HIS A 67 4.98 -0.92 2.82
N ILE A 68 5.00 0.33 2.33
CA ILE A 68 6.06 1.30 2.62
C ILE A 68 6.03 1.64 4.12
N GLU A 69 4.83 1.83 4.69
CA GLU A 69 4.67 2.04 6.13
C GLU A 69 5.18 0.84 6.95
N ALA A 70 4.86 -0.38 6.54
CA ALA A 70 5.35 -1.61 7.17
C ALA A 70 6.88 -1.67 7.15
N MET A 71 7.51 -1.35 6.01
CA MET A 71 8.96 -1.29 5.88
C MET A 71 9.58 -0.29 6.86
N PHE A 72 9.05 0.93 6.98
CA PHE A 72 9.56 1.91 7.95
C PHE A 72 9.38 1.46 9.41
N LYS A 73 8.26 0.79 9.73
CA LYS A 73 8.05 0.20 11.07
C LYS A 73 9.06 -0.91 11.36
N ALA A 74 9.43 -1.72 10.37
CA ALA A 74 10.42 -2.78 10.52
C ALA A 74 11.83 -2.22 10.69
N VAL A 75 12.23 -1.23 9.87
CA VAL A 75 13.56 -0.59 9.92
C VAL A 75 13.86 0.08 11.26
N LYS A 76 12.82 0.54 11.98
CA LYS A 76 12.99 1.08 13.34
C LYS A 76 13.39 0.04 14.39
N LYS A 77 13.29 -1.26 14.11
CA LYS A 77 13.67 -2.31 15.06
C LYS A 77 15.17 -2.59 14.97
N ILE A 78 15.80 -2.72 16.15
CA ILE A 78 17.26 -2.87 16.31
C ILE A 78 17.76 -4.23 15.79
N VAL A 79 16.95 -5.29 15.91
CA VAL A 79 17.35 -6.66 15.60
C VAL A 79 16.60 -7.17 14.37
N TRP A 80 17.34 -7.51 13.33
CA TRP A 80 16.83 -8.20 12.14
C TRP A 80 17.16 -9.69 12.24
N SER A 81 16.14 -10.53 12.28
CA SER A 81 16.29 -11.98 12.15
C SER A 81 16.27 -12.40 10.67
N ARG A 82 16.73 -13.62 10.38
CA ARG A 82 16.59 -14.24 9.04
C ARG A 82 15.13 -14.43 8.64
N ASP A 83 14.25 -14.58 9.63
CA ASP A 83 12.83 -14.84 9.43
C ASP A 83 12.02 -13.58 9.09
N GLY A 84 12.68 -12.42 9.03
CA GLY A 84 12.04 -11.14 8.80
C GLY A 84 11.39 -10.57 10.06
N ILE A 85 10.82 -9.38 9.93
CA ILE A 85 10.22 -8.65 11.04
C ILE A 85 8.71 -8.56 10.83
N GLU A 86 7.95 -9.14 11.75
CA GLU A 86 6.51 -8.96 11.78
C GLU A 86 6.13 -7.56 12.30
N VAL A 87 5.21 -6.90 11.59
CA VAL A 87 4.69 -5.57 11.90
C VAL A 87 3.19 -5.49 11.65
N GLU A 88 2.51 -4.69 12.45
CA GLU A 88 1.10 -4.32 12.26
C GLU A 88 0.99 -2.91 11.68
N VAL A 89 0.22 -2.78 10.60
CA VAL A 89 -0.16 -1.51 9.98
C VAL A 89 -1.65 -1.28 10.19
N VAL A 90 -2.01 -0.18 10.83
CA VAL A 90 -3.41 0.21 11.08
C VAL A 90 -3.76 1.35 10.13
N ARG A 91 -4.82 1.18 9.34
CA ARG A 91 -5.33 2.22 8.44
C ARG A 91 -6.80 2.46 8.73
N ARG A 92 -7.18 3.74 8.72
CA ARG A 92 -8.57 4.20 8.87
C ARG A 92 -9.14 4.45 7.49
N TYR A 93 -10.20 3.73 7.15
CA TYR A 93 -10.97 3.96 5.93
C TYR A 93 -12.25 4.69 6.31
N LYS A 94 -12.60 5.73 5.55
CA LYS A 94 -13.92 6.34 5.68
C LYS A 94 -14.96 5.33 5.22
N GLN A 95 -15.96 5.04 6.04
CA GLN A 95 -17.13 4.35 5.53
C GLN A 95 -17.88 5.31 4.61
N PHE A 96 -18.06 4.91 3.36
CA PHE A 96 -19.06 5.54 2.50
C PHE A 96 -20.39 4.88 2.84
N ASN A 97 -21.26 5.58 3.57
CA ASN A 97 -22.65 5.17 3.70
C ASN A 97 -23.30 5.23 2.31
N GLU A 98 -23.70 4.07 1.80
CA GLU A 98 -24.40 3.92 0.53
C GLU A 98 -25.75 4.65 0.57
N ASN A 99 -25.75 5.90 0.12
CA ASN A 99 -26.93 6.53 -0.47
C ASN A 99 -26.57 7.51 -1.61
N GLY A 100 -25.37 7.39 -2.17
CA GLY A 100 -24.90 8.19 -3.29
C GLY A 100 -24.38 7.29 -4.40
N ARG A 101 -25.16 7.19 -5.48
CA ARG A 101 -24.86 6.53 -6.76
C ARG A 101 -23.37 6.49 -7.12
N ASN A 102 -22.91 5.29 -7.51
CA ASN A 102 -21.83 5.02 -8.46
C ASN A 102 -20.69 6.05 -8.53
N ALA A 103 -19.62 5.79 -7.77
CA ALA A 103 -18.28 6.25 -8.11
C ALA A 103 -17.39 5.04 -8.42
N GLY A 104 -17.87 4.18 -9.34
CA GLY A 104 -16.94 3.46 -10.20
C GLY A 104 -16.24 4.54 -11.04
N ALA A 105 -14.96 4.76 -10.79
CA ALA A 105 -14.11 5.55 -11.67
C ALA A 105 -13.97 4.80 -13.00
N GLY A 106 -15.02 4.86 -13.83
CA GLY A 106 -14.94 4.62 -15.25
C GLY A 106 -14.14 5.76 -15.85
N VAL A 107 -12.83 5.56 -15.98
CA VAL A 107 -12.00 6.42 -16.82
C VAL A 107 -12.44 6.12 -18.25
N LYS A 108 -13.12 7.10 -18.87
CA LYS A 108 -13.37 7.08 -20.31
C LYS A 108 -12.02 7.07 -21.00
N GLU A 109 -11.74 6.00 -21.74
CA GLU A 109 -10.72 5.99 -22.79
C GLU A 109 -10.96 7.19 -23.70
N LYS A 110 -10.01 8.13 -23.74
CA LYS A 110 -9.82 8.95 -24.94
C LYS A 110 -8.90 8.16 -25.85
N ALA A 111 -9.49 7.45 -26.80
CA ALA A 111 -8.78 6.99 -27.98
C ALA A 111 -8.25 8.23 -28.72
N MET A 112 -6.93 8.37 -28.79
CA MET A 112 -6.29 9.30 -29.71
C MET A 112 -6.10 8.54 -31.02
N GLU A 113 -6.97 8.85 -31.98
CA GLU A 113 -6.87 8.41 -33.36
C GLU A 113 -5.63 9.07 -33.98
N VAL A 114 -4.61 8.26 -34.29
CA VAL A 114 -3.45 8.68 -35.08
C VAL A 114 -3.80 8.36 -36.53
N THR A 115 -4.16 9.37 -37.30
CA THR A 115 -4.16 9.29 -38.76
C THR A 115 -2.76 9.56 -39.28
N ALA A 116 -2.38 8.76 -40.27
CA ALA A 116 -1.06 8.65 -40.91
C ALA A 116 -0.61 9.92 -41.64
#